data_AF-A0A552DAF4-F1
#
_entry.id   AF-A0A552DAF4-F1
#
_cell.length_a   1.000
_cell.length_b   1.000
_cell.length_c   1.000
_cell.angle_alpha   90.00
_cell.angle_beta   90.00
_cell.angle_gamma   90.00
#
_symmetry.space_group_name_H-M   'P 1'
#
loop_
_entity.id
_entity.type
_entity.pdbx_description
1 polymer ?
#
loop_
_entity_poly.entity_id
_entity_poly.type
_entity_poly.pdbx_seq_one_letter_code
_entity_poly.pdbx_strand_id
1 'polypeptide(L)' 'SDSTEAFDRGDKFNDYQTLESLEEYVLVNSKHQRVETFRRGEQGLWILQTYQQESFSLQSINLTASFRDLYEDITLET' A
#
# COMPACT_ATOMS: atom_id res chain seq x y z
N SER A 1 9.52 -6.43 -3.84
CA SER A 1 10.68 -7.08 -4.48
C SER A 1 10.21 -7.79 -5.74
N ASP A 2 11.08 -8.02 -6.73
CA ASP A 2 10.66 -8.64 -8.00
C ASP A 2 10.07 -10.03 -7.83
N SER A 3 10.58 -10.80 -6.87
CA SER A 3 10.12 -12.16 -6.62
C SER A 3 8.77 -12.23 -5.88
N THR A 4 8.34 -11.15 -5.22
CA THR A 4 7.12 -11.16 -4.38
C THR A 4 6.00 -10.28 -4.90
N GLU A 5 6.26 -9.33 -5.81
CA GLU A 5 5.25 -8.34 -6.23
C GLU A 5 3.96 -8.98 -6.77
N ALA A 6 4.07 -9.96 -7.67
CA ALA A 6 2.90 -10.63 -8.24
C ALA A 6 2.09 -11.37 -7.16
N PHE A 7 2.78 -12.00 -6.21
CA PHE A 7 2.14 -12.70 -5.09
C PHE A 7 1.47 -11.73 -4.10
N ASP A 8 2.17 -10.64 -3.73
CA ASP A 8 1.67 -9.62 -2.80
C ASP A 8 0.42 -8.89 -3.34
N ARG A 9 0.33 -8.71 -4.67
CA ARG A 9 -0.84 -8.11 -5.34
C ARG A 9 -1.97 -9.09 -5.64
N GLY A 10 -1.65 -10.37 -5.76
CA GLY A 10 -2.58 -11.43 -6.13
C GLY A 10 -3.03 -12.21 -4.90
N ASP A 11 -2.51 -13.43 -4.78
CA ASP A 11 -2.96 -14.43 -3.79
C ASP A 11 -2.98 -13.89 -2.36
N LYS A 12 -1.94 -13.16 -1.94
CA LYS A 12 -1.88 -12.61 -0.58
C LYS A 12 -2.95 -11.55 -0.34
N PHE A 13 -3.24 -10.71 -1.34
CA PHE A 13 -4.32 -9.75 -1.23
C PHE A 13 -5.68 -10.46 -1.14
N ASN A 14 -5.92 -11.45 -2.00
CA ASN A 14 -7.15 -12.26 -1.99
C ASN A 14 -7.36 -12.93 -0.62
N ASP A 15 -6.31 -13.51 -0.04
CA ASP A 15 -6.36 -14.14 1.28
C ASP A 15 -6.73 -13.12 2.37
N TYR A 16 -6.09 -11.95 2.36
CA TYR A 16 -6.35 -10.91 3.37
C TYR A 16 -7.69 -10.21 3.20
N GLN A 17 -8.26 -10.15 2.00
CA GLN A 17 -9.62 -9.64 1.78
C GLN A 17 -10.69 -10.44 2.54
N THR A 18 -10.40 -11.68 2.94
CA THR A 18 -11.30 -12.50 3.77
C THR A 18 -11.41 -12.02 5.22
N LEU A 19 -10.48 -11.17 5.68
CA LEU A 19 -10.50 -10.62 7.03
C LEU A 19 -11.55 -9.51 7.13
N GLU A 20 -12.63 -9.76 7.88
CA GLU A 20 -13.69 -8.78 8.11
C GLU A 20 -13.18 -7.49 8.75
N SER A 21 -12.07 -7.52 9.49
CA SER A 21 -11.47 -6.34 10.12
C SER A 21 -10.51 -5.55 9.21
N LEU A 22 -10.16 -6.05 8.03
CA LEU A 22 -9.17 -5.38 7.19
C LEU A 22 -9.78 -4.19 6.44
N GLU A 23 -9.37 -2.97 6.81
CA GLU A 23 -9.86 -1.74 6.19
C GLU A 23 -8.97 -1.24 5.06
N GLU A 24 -7.65 -1.37 5.18
CA GLU A 24 -6.67 -0.92 4.19
C GLU A 24 -5.55 -1.95 4.01
N TYR A 25 -5.20 -2.25 2.75
CA TYR A 25 -4.05 -3.07 2.37
C TYR A 25 -3.05 -2.20 1.60
N VAL A 26 -1.82 -2.10 2.12
CA VAL A 26 -0.82 -1.15 1.64
C VAL A 26 0.35 -1.90 1.01
N LEU A 27 0.70 -1.52 -0.21
CA LEU A 27 1.87 -2.00 -0.93
C LEU A 27 2.89 -0.86 -1.05
N VAL A 28 4.12 -1.12 -0.61
CA VAL A 28 5.25 -0.20 -0.75
C VAL A 28 6.17 -0.75 -1.82
N ASN A 29 6.42 0.03 -2.87
CA ASN A 29 7.34 -0.37 -3.92
C ASN A 29 8.78 -0.11 -3.46
N SER A 30 9.64 -1.12 -3.51
CA SER A 30 11.03 -1.02 -3.04
C SER A 30 12.01 -0.47 -4.08
N LYS A 31 11.58 -0.28 -5.34
CA LYS A 31 12.41 0.18 -6.46
C LYS A 31 12.11 1.61 -6.87
N HIS A 32 10.83 1.96 -6.84
CA HIS A 32 10.33 3.29 -7.18
C HIS A 32 9.60 3.86 -5.98
N GLN A 33 9.67 5.19 -5.82
CA GLN A 33 8.93 5.91 -4.81
C GLN A 33 7.42 5.82 -5.09
N ARG A 34 6.77 4.77 -4.59
CA ARG A 34 5.36 4.49 -4.85
C ARG A 34 4.74 3.71 -3.72
N VAL A 35 3.62 4.21 -3.23
CA VAL A 35 2.74 3.52 -2.28
C VAL A 35 1.38 3.33 -2.93
N GLU A 36 0.85 2.12 -2.83
CA GLU A 36 -0.48 1.77 -3.32
C GLU A 36 -1.32 1.31 -2.14
N THR A 37 -2.49 1.93 -1.94
CA THR A 37 -3.41 1.59 -0.86
C THR A 37 -4.71 1.07 -1.48
N PHE A 38 -5.06 -0.17 -1.19
CA PHE A 38 -6.40 -0.70 -1.42
C PHE A 38 -7.21 -0.42 -0.17
N ARG A 39 -8.25 0.40 -0.29
CA ARG A 39 -9.18 0.71 0.80
C ARG A 39 -10.51 0.02 0.56
N ARG A 40 -11.01 -0.69 1.56
CA ARG A 40 -12.35 -1.25 1.52
C ARG A 40 -13.36 -0.15 1.83
N GLY A 41 -14.14 0.22 0.83
CA GLY A 41 -15.23 1.17 0.93
C GLY A 41 -16.54 0.53 1.38
N GLU A 42 -17.60 1.31 1.33
CA GLU A 42 -18.95 0.85 1.56
C GLU A 42 -19.30 -0.31 0.60
N GLN A 43 -20.10 -1.27 1.08
CA GLN A 43 -20.51 -2.47 0.32
C GLN A 43 -19.38 -3.45 -0.01
N GLY A 44 -18.19 -3.31 0.60
CA GLY A 44 -17.08 -4.25 0.44
C GLY A 44 -16.25 -4.06 -0.83
N LEU A 45 -16.45 -2.95 -1.55
CA LEU A 45 -15.67 -2.61 -2.74
C LEU A 45 -14.26 -2.14 -2.34
N TRP A 46 -13.24 -2.58 -3.08
CA TRP A 46 -11.87 -2.14 -2.86
C TRP A 46 -11.47 -1.07 -3.86
N ILE A 47 -11.03 0.09 -3.36
CA ILE A 47 -10.58 1.23 -4.16
C ILE A 47 -9.06 1.31 -4.08
N LEU A 48 -8.40 1.31 -5.23
CA LEU A 48 -6.95 1.54 -5.34
C LEU A 48 -6.66 3.04 -5.41
N GLN A 49 -5.82 3.51 -4.51
CA GLN A 49 -5.22 4.84 -4.56
C GLN A 49 -3.69 4.70 -4.63
N THR A 50 -3.09 5.39 -5.59
CA THR A 50 -1.63 5.38 -5.82
C THR A 50 -1.04 6.73 -5.45
N TYR A 51 -0.01 6.71 -4.61
CA TYR A 51 0.77 7.87 -4.20
C TYR A 51 2.17 7.76 -4.78
N GLN A 52 2.71 8.88 -5.25
CA GLN A 52 4.04 8.92 -5.87
C GLN A 52 4.94 10.03 -5.30
N GLN A 53 4.41 11.02 -4.58
CA GLN A 53 5.19 12.15 -4.05
C GLN A 53 4.60 12.69 -2.75
N GLU A 54 5.42 13.44 -1.99
CA GLU A 54 5.13 14.11 -0.72
C GLU A 54 4.73 13.19 0.44
N SER A 55 3.50 12.68 0.42
CA SER A 55 2.93 11.91 1.52
C SER A 55 1.84 10.95 1.06
N PHE A 56 1.50 10.00 1.93
CA PHE A 56 0.35 9.12 1.78
C PHE A 56 -0.45 9.11 3.07
N SER A 57 -1.74 8.78 2.97
CA SER A 57 -2.63 8.71 4.13
C SER A 57 -3.31 7.34 4.24
N LEU A 58 -3.37 6.85 5.48
CA LEU A 58 -4.09 5.66 5.90
C LEU A 58 -5.25 6.10 6.79
N GLN A 59 -6.46 5.97 6.27
CA GLN A 59 -7.67 6.47 6.93
C GLN A 59 -8.07 5.62 8.13
N SER A 60 -7.85 4.31 8.07
CA SER A 60 -8.22 3.36 9.12
C SER A 60 -7.53 3.64 10.46
N ILE A 61 -6.36 4.25 10.43
CA ILE A 61 -5.56 4.58 11.62
C ILE A 61 -5.27 6.08 11.76
N ASN A 62 -5.92 6.93 10.95
CA ASN A 62 -5.71 8.38 10.94
C ASN A 62 -4.22 8.78 10.86
N LEU A 63 -3.47 8.13 9.97
CA LEU A 63 -2.05 8.37 9.76
C LEU A 63 -1.83 9.10 8.44
N THR A 64 -1.04 10.17 8.48
CA THR A 64 -0.39 10.75 7.31
C THR A 64 1.11 10.62 7.50
N ALA A 65 1.79 10.01 6.54
CA ALA A 65 3.23 9.78 6.59
C ALA A 65 3.90 10.31 5.32
N SER A 66 5.12 10.82 5.46
CA SER A 66 5.89 11.30 4.32
C SER A 66 6.61 10.15 3.61
N PHE A 67 6.86 10.32 2.32
CA PHE A 67 7.72 9.38 1.60
C PHE A 67 9.17 9.42 2.09
N ARG A 68 9.63 10.58 2.59
CA ARG A 68 10.96 10.72 3.17
C ARG A 68 11.15 9.77 4.36
N ASP A 69 10.16 9.69 5.24
CA ASP A 69 10.25 8.83 6.42
C ASP A 69 10.10 7.35 6.04
N LEU A 70 9.22 7.04 5.07
CA LEU A 70 9.01 5.66 4.63
C LEU A 70 10.24 5.04 3.95
N TYR A 71 10.97 5.84 3.18
CA TYR A 71 12.16 5.42 2.44
C TYR A 71 13.46 5.89 3.11
N GLU A 72 13.43 6.13 4.43
CA GLU A 72 14.63 6.42 5.20
C GLU A 72 15.67 5.32 4.97
N ASP A 73 16.90 5.73 4.69
CA ASP A 73 18.05 4.85 4.40
C ASP A 73 17.94 3.95 3.16
N ILE A 74 16.97 4.20 2.26
CA ILE A 74 16.86 3.50 0.98
C ILE A 74 17.40 4.40 -0.15
N THR A 75 18.34 3.87 -0.94
CA THR A 75 18.69 4.45 -2.24
C THR A 75 17.78 3.85 -3.31
N LEU A 76 16.88 4.66 -3.85
CA LEU A 76 16.01 4.24 -4.96
C LEU A 76 16.79 4.29 -6.27
N GLU A 77 16.59 3.28 -7.11
CA GLU A 77 17.15 3.29 -8.46
C GLU A 77 16.37 4.32 -9.30
N THR A 78 17.08 5.33 -9.81
CA THR A 78 16.54 6.39 -10.67
C THR A 78 16.30 5.89 -12.10
#